data_AF-U6M8W0-F1
#
_entry.id   AF-U6M8W0-F1
#
_cell.length_a   1.000
_cell.length_b   1.000
_cell.length_c   1.000
_cell.angle_alpha   90.00
_cell.angle_beta   90.00
_cell.angle_gamma   90.00
#
_symmetry.space_group_name_H-M   'P 1'
#
loop_
_entity.id
_entity.type
_entity.pdbx_description
1 polymer ?
#
loop_
_entity_poly.entity_id
_entity_poly.type
_entity_poly.pdbx_seq_one_letter_code
_entity_poly.pdbx_strand_id
1 'polypeptide(L)'
;RRKRWEPLNLAKVRRFLEQGRLDHRYPITQRHLHDSGCVRVRNGVHLFNVARPGLEAIHYLEKMRARGCLVFYPKPQWLEREEKTLKRELEELWAERDAAEGNISVSPPRAADLQALGVYRAKGFKDTTSQDKVSKE
;
A
#
# COMPACT_ATOMS: atom_id res chain seq x y z
N ARG A 1 23.77 17.73 2.43
CA ARG A 1 22.93 18.04 1.23
C ARG A 1 22.01 16.85 0.95
N ARG A 2 20.70 17.03 0.78
CA ARG A 2 19.78 15.93 0.42
C ARG A 2 20.14 15.41 -0.99
N LYS A 3 20.25 14.08 -1.16
CA LYS A 3 20.47 13.48 -2.49
C LYS A 3 19.22 13.69 -3.34
N ARG A 4 19.37 14.33 -4.51
CA ARG A 4 18.28 14.54 -5.47
C ARG A 4 18.10 13.29 -6.31
N TRP A 5 16.90 12.71 -6.28
CA TRP A 5 16.56 11.50 -7.03
C TRP A 5 15.97 11.90 -8.38
N GLU A 6 16.24 11.11 -9.41
CA GLU A 6 15.73 11.39 -10.75
C GLU A 6 14.24 11.04 -10.82
N PRO A 7 13.37 11.98 -11.21
CA PRO A 7 11.94 11.73 -11.28
C PRO A 7 11.62 10.84 -12.49
N LEU A 8 10.92 9.73 -12.26
CA LEU A 8 10.45 8.80 -13.29
C LEU A 8 8.93 8.66 -13.27
N ASN A 9 8.29 9.06 -14.37
CA ASN A 9 6.85 8.91 -14.54
C ASN A 9 6.47 7.45 -14.84
N LEU A 10 5.44 6.92 -14.19
CA LEU A 10 4.87 5.60 -14.48
C LEU A 10 4.40 5.47 -15.95
N ALA A 11 3.90 6.53 -16.58
CA ALA A 11 3.54 6.50 -18.00
C ALA A 11 4.76 6.23 -18.90
N LYS A 12 5.94 6.74 -18.50
CA LYS A 12 7.19 6.48 -19.21
C LYS A 12 7.64 5.03 -19.03
N VAL A 13 7.51 4.47 -17.82
CA VAL A 13 7.78 3.05 -17.56
C VAL A 13 6.87 2.17 -18.40
N ARG A 14 5.56 2.46 -18.42
CA ARG A 14 4.58 1.75 -19.25
C ARG A 14 4.94 1.77 -20.73
N ARG A 15 5.31 2.93 -21.28
CA ARG A 15 5.76 3.03 -22.68
C ARG A 15 6.96 2.11 -22.97
N PHE A 16 7.91 2.01 -22.04
CA PHE A 16 9.11 1.18 -22.24
C PHE A 16 8.81 -0.32 -22.10
N LEU A 17 7.83 -0.69 -21.27
CA LEU A 17 7.30 -2.05 -21.20
C LEU A 17 6.59 -2.44 -22.50
N GLU A 18 5.72 -1.57 -23.01
CA GLU A 18 4.99 -1.78 -24.28
C GLU A 18 5.93 -1.86 -25.48
N GLN A 19 7.05 -1.13 -25.45
CA GLN A 19 8.11 -1.19 -26.46
C GLN A 19 9.01 -2.43 -26.33
N GLY A 20 8.82 -3.29 -25.32
CA GLY A 20 9.67 -4.45 -25.06
C GLY A 20 11.09 -4.11 -24.61
N ARG A 21 11.35 -2.85 -24.24
CA ARG A 21 12.67 -2.38 -23.77
C ARG A 21 12.91 -2.65 -22.29
N LEU A 22 11.84 -2.90 -21.55
CA LEU A 22 11.85 -3.38 -20.18
C LEU A 22 11.07 -4.69 -20.15
N ASP A 23 11.64 -5.71 -19.53
CA ASP A 23 10.95 -6.99 -19.33
C ASP A 23 10.23 -6.96 -17.98
N HIS A 24 8.91 -7.20 -18.00
CA HIS A 24 8.08 -7.27 -16.79
C HIS A 24 8.14 -8.63 -16.09
N ARG A 25 8.76 -9.64 -16.71
CA ARG A 25 8.93 -10.97 -16.11
C ARG A 25 9.91 -10.95 -14.93
N TYR A 26 10.82 -9.99 -14.93
CA TYR A 26 11.83 -9.82 -13.90
C TYR A 26 11.56 -8.55 -13.08
N PRO A 27 11.98 -8.51 -11.80
CA PRO A 27 11.92 -7.30 -11.01
C PRO A 27 12.63 -6.14 -11.71
N ILE A 28 11.95 -5.02 -11.90
CA ILE A 28 12.51 -3.82 -12.53
C ILE A 28 13.45 -3.14 -11.53
N THR A 29 14.75 -3.42 -11.66
CA THR A 29 15.79 -2.82 -10.81
C THR A 29 16.26 -1.49 -11.39
N GLN A 30 16.96 -0.71 -10.57
CA GLN A 30 17.62 0.52 -11.00
C GLN A 30 18.59 0.29 -12.18
N ARG A 31 19.23 -0.88 -12.23
CA ARG A 31 20.10 -1.30 -13.33
C ARG A 31 19.32 -1.50 -14.62
N HIS A 32 18.18 -2.20 -14.58
CA HIS A 32 17.32 -2.36 -15.75
C HIS A 32 16.84 -1.02 -16.31
N LEU A 33 16.53 -0.04 -15.46
CA LEU A 33 16.13 1.30 -15.90
C LEU A 33 17.26 2.09 -16.57
N HIS A 34 18.50 1.89 -16.12
CA HIS A 34 19.69 2.50 -16.70
C HIS A 34 20.03 1.84 -18.06
N ASP A 35 20.09 0.52 -18.09
CA ASP A 35 20.50 -0.26 -19.27
C ASP A 35 19.47 -0.17 -20.40
N SER A 36 18.17 -0.12 -20.06
CA SER A 36 17.10 0.14 -21.04
C SER A 36 17.08 1.58 -21.56
N GLY A 37 17.88 2.49 -21.00
CA GLY A 37 17.86 3.92 -21.34
C GLY A 37 16.57 4.64 -20.89
N CYS A 38 15.79 4.05 -19.97
CA CYS A 38 14.56 4.65 -19.47
C CYS A 38 14.84 5.92 -18.66
N VAL A 39 15.85 5.87 -17.77
CA VAL A 39 16.33 7.01 -16.98
C VAL A 39 17.84 6.90 -16.79
N ARG A 40 18.55 8.03 -16.92
CA ARG A 40 19.97 8.07 -16.58
C ARG A 40 20.13 8.22 -15.07
N VAL A 41 20.29 7.08 -14.37
CA VAL A 41 20.28 7.07 -12.91
C VAL A 41 21.63 7.47 -12.33
N ARG A 42 21.69 8.59 -11.59
CA ARG A 42 22.92 9.06 -10.91
C ARG A 42 22.93 8.79 -9.40
N ASN A 43 21.82 9.03 -8.71
CA ASN A 43 21.70 8.86 -7.24
C ASN A 43 20.55 7.94 -6.81
N GLY A 44 19.73 7.48 -7.75
CA GLY A 44 18.47 6.78 -7.50
C GLY A 44 17.32 7.36 -8.32
N VAL A 45 16.19 6.65 -8.32
CA VAL A 45 15.00 7.01 -9.09
C VAL A 45 13.82 7.21 -8.15
N HIS A 46 13.05 8.27 -8.36
CA HIS A 46 11.79 8.51 -7.67
C HIS A 46 10.63 8.31 -8.64
N LEU A 47 9.82 7.28 -8.42
CA LEU A 47 8.62 7.05 -9.21
C LEU A 47 7.54 8.04 -8.81
N PHE A 48 6.99 8.77 -9.77
CA PHE A 48 5.87 9.68 -9.57
C PHE A 48 4.80 9.45 -10.64
N ASN A 49 3.54 9.68 -10.31
CA ASN A 49 2.44 9.63 -11.27
C ASN A 49 1.92 11.05 -11.49
N VAL A 50 1.88 11.51 -12.74
CA VAL A 50 1.62 12.90 -13.11
C VAL A 50 0.14 13.08 -13.40
N ALA A 51 -0.71 13.05 -12.38
CA ALA A 51 -2.05 13.63 -12.41
C ALA A 51 -2.67 13.54 -11.02
N ARG A 52 -3.54 14.50 -10.68
CA ARG A 52 -4.55 14.24 -9.65
C ARG A 52 -5.31 12.99 -10.09
N PRO A 53 -5.26 11.88 -9.33
CA PRO A 53 -5.88 10.65 -9.77
C PRO A 53 -7.40 10.86 -9.84
N GLY A 54 -8.02 10.41 -10.93
CA GLY A 54 -9.48 10.29 -11.00
C GLY A 54 -10.00 9.22 -10.05
N LEU A 55 -11.32 9.12 -9.90
CA LEU A 55 -11.95 8.18 -8.95
C LEU A 55 -11.50 6.73 -9.16
N GLU A 56 -11.43 6.27 -10.42
CA GLU A 56 -10.98 4.92 -10.77
C GLU A 56 -9.52 4.66 -10.34
N ALA A 57 -8.64 5.64 -10.58
CA ALA A 57 -7.24 5.56 -10.17
C ALA A 57 -7.10 5.59 -8.64
N ILE A 58 -7.89 6.41 -7.93
CA ILE A 58 -7.92 6.44 -6.46
C ILE A 58 -8.33 5.07 -5.91
N HIS A 59 -9.41 4.48 -6.45
CA HIS A 59 -9.88 3.17 -6.03
C HIS A 59 -8.79 2.09 -6.20
N TYR A 60 -8.11 2.10 -7.34
CA TYR A 60 -6.98 1.20 -7.59
C TYR A 60 -5.81 1.43 -6.61
N LEU A 61 -5.45 2.68 -6.35
CA LEU A 61 -4.37 3.05 -5.43
C LEU A 61 -4.67 2.64 -3.99
N GLU A 62 -5.90 2.82 -3.52
CA GLU A 62 -6.34 2.37 -2.19
C GLU A 62 -6.41 0.85 -2.09
N LYS A 63 -6.81 0.15 -3.17
CA LYS A 63 -6.70 -1.32 -3.25
C LYS A 63 -5.26 -1.80 -3.12
N MET A 64 -4.31 -1.09 -3.73
CA MET A 64 -2.88 -1.41 -3.60
C MET A 64 -2.37 -1.11 -2.19
N ARG A 65 -2.84 -0.04 -1.55
CA ARG A 65 -2.54 0.24 -0.13
C ARG A 65 -3.07 -0.85 0.79
N ALA A 66 -4.29 -1.33 0.58
CA ALA A 66 -4.88 -2.44 1.34
C ALA A 66 -4.09 -3.76 1.18
N ARG A 67 -3.36 -3.92 0.07
CA ARG A 67 -2.43 -5.04 -0.16
C ARG A 67 -1.05 -4.86 0.50
N GLY A 68 -0.84 -3.77 1.23
CA GLY A 68 0.42 -3.46 1.91
C GLY A 68 1.44 -2.71 1.04
N CYS A 69 1.08 -2.24 -0.15
CA CYS A 69 1.98 -1.42 -0.97
C CYS A 69 2.05 0.03 -0.43
N LEU A 70 3.24 0.63 -0.47
CA LEU A 70 3.42 2.04 -0.14
C LEU A 70 2.97 2.92 -1.32
N VAL A 71 1.83 3.58 -1.15
CA VAL A 71 1.19 4.41 -2.17
C VAL A 71 1.11 5.87 -1.72
N PHE A 72 1.62 6.79 -2.54
CA PHE A 72 1.56 8.22 -2.33
C PHE A 72 0.91 8.91 -3.53
N TYR A 73 -0.15 9.68 -3.29
CA TYR A 73 -0.76 10.56 -4.28
C TYR A 73 -1.29 11.83 -3.61
N PRO A 74 -1.36 12.96 -4.33
CA PRO A 74 -2.00 14.17 -3.82
C PRO A 74 -3.50 13.91 -3.64
N LYS A 75 -3.95 13.81 -2.38
CA LYS A 75 -5.34 13.53 -2.07
C LYS A 75 -6.22 14.72 -2.49
N PRO A 76 -7.29 14.52 -3.28
CA PRO A 76 -8.17 15.61 -3.64
C PRO A 76 -9.07 16.02 -2.46
N GLN A 77 -9.39 17.31 -2.36
CA GLN A 77 -10.12 17.87 -1.21
C GLN A 77 -11.50 17.24 -0.97
N TRP A 78 -12.21 16.83 -2.03
CA TRP A 78 -13.52 16.18 -1.90
C TRP A 78 -13.41 14.84 -1.15
N LEU A 79 -12.35 14.07 -1.43
CA LEU A 79 -12.11 12.78 -0.79
C LEU A 79 -11.73 12.96 0.68
N GLU A 80 -10.96 14.00 0.99
CA GLU A 80 -10.65 14.36 2.38
C GLU A 80 -11.88 14.76 3.20
N ARG A 81 -12.83 15.47 2.58
CA ARG A 81 -14.09 15.85 3.25
C ARG A 81 -14.95 14.62 3.51
N GLU A 82 -15.11 13.77 2.50
CA GLU A 82 -15.93 12.57 2.62
C GLU A 82 -15.41 11.60 3.68
N GLU A 83 -14.09 11.39 3.72
CA GLU A 83 -13.48 10.57 4.77
C GLU A 83 -13.69 11.14 6.17
N LYS A 84 -13.76 12.47 6.32
CA LYS A 84 -14.05 13.09 7.61
C LYS A 84 -15.50 12.87 8.01
N THR A 85 -16.44 13.02 7.07
CA THR A 85 -17.86 12.76 7.29
C THR A 85 -18.07 11.31 7.72
N LEU A 86 -17.54 10.35 6.96
CA LEU A 86 -17.67 8.92 7.26
C LEU A 86 -17.03 8.51 8.58
N LYS A 87 -15.87 9.09 8.92
CA LYS A 87 -15.22 8.84 10.22
C LYS A 87 -16.08 9.33 11.38
N ARG A 88 -16.71 10.48 11.23
CA ARG A 88 -17.62 11.04 12.23
C ARG A 88 -18.87 10.18 12.38
N GLU A 89 -19.51 9.81 11.28
CA GLU A 89 -20.69 8.93 11.29
C GLU A 89 -20.37 7.58 11.93
N LEU A 90 -19.21 7.01 11.62
CA LEU A 90 -18.74 5.78 12.24
C LEU A 90 -18.53 5.98 13.74
N GLU A 91 -17.88 7.06 14.17
CA GLU A 91 -17.67 7.36 15.59
C GLU A 91 -18.99 7.53 16.35
N GLU A 92 -19.98 8.20 15.76
CA GLU A 92 -21.33 8.35 16.31
C GLU A 92 -22.01 6.98 16.49
N LEU A 93 -21.98 6.11 15.47
CA LEU A 93 -22.55 4.75 15.55
C LEU A 93 -21.86 3.85 16.58
N TRP A 94 -20.53 3.96 16.71
CA TRP A 94 -19.80 3.22 17.74
C TRP A 94 -20.17 3.71 19.14
N ALA A 95 -20.33 5.02 19.32
CA ALA A 95 -20.78 5.59 20.60
C ALA A 95 -22.22 5.16 20.95
N GLU A 96 -23.13 5.13 19.98
CA GLU A 96 -24.50 4.61 20.16
C GLU A 96 -24.50 3.14 20.58
N ARG A 97 -23.66 2.32 19.94
CA ARG A 97 -23.48 0.91 20.28
C ARG A 97 -22.95 0.73 21.70
N ASP A 98 -21.89 1.45 22.07
CA ASP A 98 -21.26 1.35 23.39
C ASP A 98 -22.23 1.80 24.50
N ALA A 99 -23.03 2.85 24.24
CA ALA A 99 -24.09 3.31 25.13
C ALA A 99 -25.20 2.27 25.30
N ALA A 100 -25.58 1.57 24.22
CA ALA A 100 -26.57 0.49 24.27
C ALA A 100 -26.05 -0.76 25.00
N GLU A 101 -24.76 -1.07 24.88
CA GLU A 101 -24.09 -2.20 25.57
C GLU A 101 -23.76 -1.88 27.05
N GLY A 102 -23.97 -0.64 27.52
CA GLY A 102 -23.74 -0.23 28.91
C GLY A 102 -22.27 -0.12 29.31
N ASN A 103 -21.35 -0.15 28.34
CA ASN A 103 -19.92 -0.01 28.56
C ASN A 103 -19.55 1.47 28.64
N ILE A 104 -19.24 1.97 29.85
CA ILE A 104 -18.79 3.36 30.03
C ILE A 104 -17.29 3.45 29.66
N SER A 105 -17.02 4.00 28.47
CA SER A 105 -15.72 4.43 27.88
C SER A 105 -14.79 3.30 27.41
N VAL A 106 -13.99 3.41 26.33
CA VAL A 106 -13.03 4.44 25.92
C VAL A 106 -12.79 4.29 24.41
N SER A 107 -12.92 5.37 23.62
CA SER A 107 -12.39 5.61 22.26
C SER A 107 -12.41 4.45 21.21
N PRO A 108 -12.72 4.74 19.93
CA PRO A 108 -12.76 3.71 18.90
C PRO A 108 -11.45 2.90 18.86
N PRO A 109 -11.52 1.57 18.65
CA PRO A 109 -10.34 0.71 18.66
C PRO A 109 -9.29 1.30 17.74
N ARG A 110 -8.12 1.62 18.31
CA ARG A 110 -7.01 2.16 17.52
C ARG A 110 -6.65 1.09 16.50
N ALA A 111 -6.14 1.48 15.34
CA ALA A 111 -5.70 0.52 14.31
C ALA A 111 -4.71 -0.57 14.80
N ALA A 112 -4.17 -0.45 16.02
CA ALA A 112 -3.45 -1.51 16.73
C ALA A 112 -4.33 -2.75 17.04
N ASP A 113 -5.63 -2.59 17.24
CA ASP A 113 -6.58 -3.66 17.57
C ASP A 113 -6.96 -4.52 16.34
N LEU A 114 -6.54 -4.12 15.13
CA LEU A 114 -6.63 -4.95 13.93
C LEU A 114 -5.79 -6.24 14.02
N GLN A 115 -4.79 -6.28 14.92
CA GLN A 115 -4.09 -7.54 15.22
C GLN A 115 -5.00 -8.55 15.94
N ALA A 116 -6.01 -8.10 16.71
CA ALA A 116 -6.99 -8.97 17.37
C ALA A 116 -8.07 -9.49 16.40
N LEU A 117 -8.35 -8.77 15.30
CA LEU A 117 -9.22 -9.27 14.22
C LEU A 117 -8.56 -10.33 13.31
N GLY A 118 -7.28 -10.66 13.56
CA GLY A 118 -6.58 -11.80 12.95
C GLY A 118 -7.15 -13.18 13.31
N VAL A 119 -8.21 -13.25 14.12
CA VAL A 119 -8.93 -14.49 14.45
C VAL A 119 -9.72 -15.05 13.25
N TYR A 120 -9.99 -14.25 12.21
CA TYR A 120 -10.50 -14.76 10.93
C TYR A 120 -9.38 -15.09 9.92
N ARG A 121 -8.18 -15.46 10.40
CA ARG A 121 -7.19 -16.16 9.57
C ARG A 121 -7.65 -17.61 9.41
N ALA A 122 -8.37 -17.86 8.31
CA ALA A 122 -8.62 -19.15 7.67
C ALA A 122 -8.44 -20.40 8.57
N LYS A 123 -9.56 -21.00 8.98
CA LYS A 123 -9.61 -22.45 9.19
C LYS A 123 -9.10 -23.12 7.91
N GLY A 124 -7.85 -23.55 7.91
CA GLY A 124 -7.30 -24.39 6.83
C GLY A 124 -5.91 -23.98 6.37
N PHE A 125 -4.90 -24.12 7.22
CA PHE A 125 -3.57 -24.53 6.76
C PHE A 125 -2.81 -25.17 7.93
N LYS A 126 -2.73 -26.50 7.92
CA LYS A 126 -1.83 -27.25 8.82
C LYS A 126 -0.50 -27.40 8.09
N ASP A 127 0.47 -26.57 8.45
CA ASP A 127 1.86 -26.84 8.11
C ASP A 127 2.42 -27.86 9.10
N THR A 128 2.35 -29.14 8.74
CA THR A 128 3.24 -30.15 9.31
C THR A 128 4.59 -30.00 8.64
N THR A 129 5.51 -29.23 9.24
CA THR A 129 6.94 -29.39 8.95
C THR A 129 7.64 -29.79 10.23
N SER A 130 7.90 -31.09 10.32
CA SER A 130 8.73 -31.74 11.32
C SER A 130 10.09 -31.05 11.40
N GLN A 131 10.51 -30.75 12.63
CA GLN A 131 11.91 -30.53 12.95
C GLN A 131 12.64 -31.87 12.83
N ASP A 132 13.59 -31.98 11.91
CA ASP A 132 14.71 -32.91 12.08
C ASP A 132 16.02 -32.12 12.13
N LYS A 133 16.60 -32.14 13.33
CA LYS A 133 17.94 -31.66 13.65
C LYS A 133 18.95 -32.62 13.03
N VAL A 134 19.77 -32.14 12.10
CA VAL A 134 21.03 -32.83 11.76
C VAL A 134 22.10 -32.30 12.71
N SER A 135 22.37 -33.09 13.75
CA SER A 135 23.59 -33.01 14.54
C SER A 135 24.78 -33.38 13.64
N LYS A 136 25.80 -32.53 13.61
CA LYS A 136 27.14 -32.87 13.10
C LYS A 136 27.97 -33.34 14.29
N GLU A 137 28.42 -34.59 14.22
CA GLU A 137 29.73 -35.03 14.74
C GLU A 137 30.70 -35.12 13.56
#